data_AF-A0A2D4P1S9-F1
#
_entry.id   AF-A0A2D4P1S9-F1
#
_cell.length_a   1.000
_cell.length_b   1.000
_cell.length_c   1.000
_cell.angle_alpha   90.00
_cell.angle_beta   90.00
_cell.angle_gamma   90.00
#
_symmetry.space_group_name_H-M   'P 1'
#
loop_
_entity.id
_entity.type
_entity.pdbx_description
1 polymer ?
#
loop_
_entity_poly.entity_id
_entity_poly.type
_entity_poly.pdbx_seq_one_letter_code
_entity_poly.pdbx_strand_id
1 'polypeptide(L)'
;METSYVPSAYLTEIQQLLQALSTLEDFLISSTLQGKDYENLVRKEDDLKKIKDTIERYSNQIEIIQNKKPAVLKSATHGESMKIEEKLTQLTSQWEKVNKIHWDQQAKFDKSLEKLRNFHHDMKNFNLWLTEIEQTLAKIRVETGDPNVSKSKQYIQV
;
A
#
# COMPACT_ATOMS: atom_id res chain seq x y z
N MET A 1 -1.35 -20.77 39.85
CA MET A 1 -2.70 -20.22 39.57
C MET A 1 -3.02 -20.59 38.13
N GLU A 2 -3.83 -21.63 37.93
CA GLU A 2 -4.34 -21.96 36.60
C GLU A 2 -5.24 -20.79 36.17
N THR A 3 -4.85 -20.05 35.15
CA THR A 3 -5.76 -19.10 34.50
C THR A 3 -6.86 -19.94 33.86
N SER A 4 -7.97 -20.13 34.57
CA SER A 4 -9.17 -20.74 34.02
C SER A 4 -9.62 -19.85 32.87
N TYR A 5 -9.30 -20.27 31.65
CA TYR A 5 -9.67 -19.56 30.44
C TYR A 5 -11.17 -19.73 30.25
N VAL A 6 -11.92 -18.67 30.51
CA VAL A 6 -13.38 -18.71 30.44
C VAL A 6 -13.79 -18.71 28.95
N PRO A 7 -14.53 -19.72 28.46
CA PRO A 7 -14.96 -19.82 27.06
C PRO A 7 -15.71 -18.59 26.56
N SER A 8 -16.50 -17.94 27.42
CA SER A 8 -17.23 -16.72 27.09
C SER A 8 -16.29 -15.54 26.78
N ALA A 9 -15.24 -15.34 27.58
CA ALA A 9 -14.24 -14.29 27.35
C ALA A 9 -13.48 -14.52 26.04
N TYR A 10 -13.11 -15.77 25.77
CA TYR A 10 -12.45 -16.15 24.51
C TYR A 10 -13.34 -15.90 23.28
N LEU A 11 -14.64 -16.22 23.36
CA LEU A 11 -15.60 -15.89 22.31
C LEU A 11 -15.73 -14.37 22.10
N THR A 12 -15.68 -13.57 23.18
CA THR A 12 -15.66 -12.11 23.08
C THR A 12 -14.40 -11.61 22.38
N GLU A 13 -13.22 -12.15 22.71
CA GLU A 13 -11.97 -11.82 22.02
C GLU A 13 -12.05 -12.11 20.51
N ILE A 14 -12.55 -13.29 20.11
CA ILE A 14 -12.73 -13.63 18.69
C ILE A 14 -13.71 -12.66 18.02
N GLN A 15 -14.82 -12.33 18.67
CA GLN A 15 -15.84 -11.42 18.13
C GLN A 15 -15.30 -9.99 17.96
N GLN A 16 -14.49 -9.50 18.89
CA GLN A 16 -13.83 -8.20 18.79
C GLN A 16 -12.85 -8.17 17.62
N LEU A 17 -12.07 -9.25 17.44
CA LEU A 17 -11.12 -9.33 16.34
C LEU A 17 -11.82 -9.42 14.98
N LEU A 18 -12.92 -10.18 14.87
CA LEU A 18 -13.78 -10.20 13.68
C LEU A 18 -14.27 -8.79 13.32
N GLN A 19 -14.74 -8.02 14.32
CA GLN A 19 -15.19 -6.64 14.09
C GLN A 19 -14.04 -5.73 13.62
N ALA A 20 -12.85 -5.89 14.22
CA ALA A 20 -11.66 -5.14 13.82
C ALA A 20 -11.21 -5.48 12.39
N LEU A 21 -11.31 -6.75 11.98
CA LEU A 21 -11.03 -7.18 10.62
C LEU A 21 -12.05 -6.63 9.62
N SER A 22 -13.34 -6.56 9.97
CA SER A 22 -14.35 -5.89 9.15
C SER A 22 -14.01 -4.42 8.93
N THR A 23 -13.66 -3.69 9.99
CA THR A 23 -13.29 -2.28 9.86
C THR A 23 -12.02 -2.09 9.03
N LEU A 24 -11.04 -2.98 9.17
CA LEU A 24 -9.84 -2.95 8.32
C LEU A 24 -10.18 -3.26 6.86
N GLU A 25 -11.07 -4.22 6.60
CA GLU A 25 -11.53 -4.55 5.26
C GLU A 25 -12.18 -3.33 4.58
N ASP A 26 -13.10 -2.64 5.27
CA ASP A 26 -13.74 -1.43 4.77
C ASP A 26 -12.73 -0.31 4.49
N PHE A 27 -11.75 -0.16 5.39
CA PHE A 27 -10.67 0.81 5.22
C PHE A 27 -9.79 0.48 4.02
N LEU A 28 -9.41 -0.79 3.83
CA LEU A 28 -8.67 -1.24 2.67
C LEU A 28 -9.47 -0.95 1.40
N ILE A 29 -10.72 -1.39 1.32
CA ILE A 29 -11.56 -1.22 0.13
C ILE A 29 -11.69 0.26 -0.23
N SER A 30 -11.99 1.13 0.73
CA SER A 30 -12.10 2.58 0.52
C SER A 30 -10.78 3.25 0.12
N SER A 31 -9.66 2.73 0.60
CA SER A 31 -8.31 3.22 0.27
C SER A 31 -7.78 2.67 -1.06
N THR A 32 -8.54 1.85 -1.79
CA THR A 32 -8.10 1.29 -3.08
C THR A 32 -7.76 2.41 -4.07
N LEU A 33 -6.59 2.29 -4.73
CA LEU A 33 -6.06 3.27 -5.68
C LEU A 33 -7.08 3.62 -6.79
N GLN A 34 -7.39 4.91 -6.92
CA GLN A 34 -8.06 5.46 -8.09
C GLN A 34 -7.04 6.15 -9.01
N GLY A 35 -7.38 6.29 -10.31
CA GLY A 35 -6.46 6.81 -11.32
C GLY A 35 -5.96 8.24 -11.11
N LYS A 36 -6.42 8.96 -10.09
CA LYS A 36 -5.97 10.32 -9.72
C LYS A 36 -4.96 10.31 -8.55
N ASP A 37 -4.73 9.17 -7.90
CA ASP A 37 -3.85 9.06 -6.72
C ASP A 37 -2.35 9.09 -7.08
N TYR A 38 -1.99 9.03 -8.38
CA TYR A 38 -0.59 9.06 -8.84
C TYR A 38 0.15 10.36 -8.48
N GLU A 39 -0.57 11.45 -8.22
CA GLU A 39 0.03 12.73 -7.80
C GLU A 39 0.46 12.73 -6.33
N ASN A 40 0.01 11.76 -5.52
CA ASN A 40 0.30 11.68 -4.08
C ASN A 40 0.82 10.30 -3.66
N LEU A 41 1.71 9.70 -4.47
CA LEU A 41 2.30 8.39 -4.18
C LEU A 41 3.01 8.33 -2.81
N VAL A 42 3.60 9.44 -2.36
CA VAL A 42 4.25 9.54 -1.05
C VAL A 42 3.24 9.34 0.09
N ARG A 43 2.05 9.98 0.00
CA ARG A 43 0.99 9.77 1.01
C ARG A 43 0.47 8.34 0.98
N LYS A 44 0.40 7.76 -0.22
CA LYS A 44 -0.03 6.36 -0.39
C LYS A 44 0.96 5.37 0.22
N GLU A 45 2.26 5.64 0.12
CA GLU A 45 3.30 4.82 0.73
C GLU A 45 3.16 4.80 2.26
N ASP A 46 2.93 5.96 2.88
CA ASP A 46 2.70 6.06 4.31
C ASP A 46 1.45 5.29 4.76
N ASP A 47 0.37 5.34 3.98
CA ASP A 47 -0.87 4.61 4.30
C ASP A 47 -0.67 3.10 4.16
N LEU A 48 0.02 2.63 3.10
CA LEU A 48 0.37 1.23 2.93
C LEU A 48 1.27 0.72 4.05
N LYS A 49 2.20 1.55 4.54
CA LYS A 49 3.05 1.20 5.69
C LYS A 49 2.22 1.00 6.96
N LYS A 50 1.30 1.93 7.27
CA LYS A 50 0.38 1.78 8.43
C LYS A 50 -0.50 0.54 8.31
N ILE A 51 -0.98 0.24 7.10
CA ILE A 51 -1.75 -0.96 6.82
C ILE A 51 -0.90 -2.20 7.12
N LYS A 52 0.33 -2.25 6.64
CA LYS A 52 1.26 -3.36 6.88
C LYS A 52 1.49 -3.60 8.38
N ASP A 53 1.77 -2.55 9.14
CA ASP A 53 1.96 -2.65 10.59
C ASP A 53 0.68 -3.17 11.29
N THR A 54 -0.49 -2.77 10.80
CA THR A 54 -1.79 -3.23 11.30
C THR A 54 -2.04 -4.70 10.98
N ILE A 55 -1.69 -5.15 9.77
CA ILE A 55 -1.75 -6.55 9.35
C ILE A 55 -0.85 -7.40 10.25
N GLU A 56 0.40 -7.01 10.49
CA GLU A 56 1.31 -7.73 11.37
C GLU A 56 0.74 -7.86 12.80
N ARG A 57 0.20 -6.75 13.33
CA ARG A 57 -0.46 -6.75 14.65
C ARG A 57 -1.64 -7.73 14.72
N TYR A 58 -2.47 -7.82 13.69
CA TYR A 58 -3.59 -8.76 13.68
C TYR A 58 -3.14 -10.20 13.47
N SER A 59 -2.11 -10.43 12.67
CA SER A 59 -1.49 -11.76 12.53
C SER A 59 -1.07 -12.31 13.90
N ASN A 60 -0.37 -11.49 14.70
CA ASN A 60 0.07 -11.87 16.04
C ASN A 60 -1.12 -12.14 16.99
N GLN A 61 -2.19 -11.35 16.90
CA GLN A 61 -3.40 -11.58 17.71
C GLN A 61 -4.11 -12.89 17.34
N ILE A 62 -4.20 -13.21 16.05
CA ILE A 62 -4.77 -14.47 15.58
C ILE A 62 -3.95 -15.65 16.09
N GLU A 63 -2.62 -15.56 16.03
CA GLU A 63 -1.73 -16.60 16.57
C GLU A 63 -1.95 -16.81 18.07
N ILE A 64 -2.05 -15.73 18.84
CA ILE A 64 -2.35 -15.78 20.28
C ILE A 64 -3.70 -16.48 20.54
N ILE A 65 -4.74 -16.15 19.76
CA ILE A 65 -6.05 -16.79 19.86
C ILE A 65 -5.93 -18.30 19.57
N GLN A 66 -5.26 -18.68 18.48
CA GLN A 66 -5.04 -20.08 18.12
C GLN A 66 -4.28 -20.85 19.22
N ASN A 67 -3.29 -20.23 19.86
CA ASN A 67 -2.53 -20.83 20.96
C ASN A 67 -3.36 -21.01 22.24
N LYS A 68 -4.35 -20.14 22.50
CA LYS A 68 -5.27 -20.25 23.65
C LYS A 68 -6.33 -21.33 23.44
N LYS A 69 -6.69 -21.65 22.19
CA LYS A 69 -7.74 -22.61 21.82
C LYS A 69 -7.71 -23.92 22.63
N PRO A 70 -6.59 -24.66 22.74
CA PRO A 70 -6.59 -25.96 23.40
C PRO A 70 -6.88 -25.89 24.91
N ALA A 71 -6.49 -24.79 25.56
CA ALA A 71 -6.77 -24.57 26.97
C ALA A 71 -8.26 -24.25 27.20
N VAL A 72 -8.84 -23.39 26.34
CA VAL A 72 -10.25 -22.99 26.42
C VAL A 72 -11.20 -24.18 26.18
N LEU A 73 -10.87 -25.04 25.21
CA LEU A 73 -11.70 -26.21 24.87
C LEU A 73 -11.79 -27.24 26.01
N LYS A 74 -10.81 -27.29 26.93
CA LYS A 74 -10.85 -28.19 28.09
C LYS A 74 -11.93 -27.82 29.11
N SER A 75 -12.30 -26.55 29.17
CA SER A 75 -13.30 -26.01 30.08
C SER A 75 -14.62 -25.63 29.40
N ALA A 76 -14.73 -25.83 28.09
CA ALA A 76 -15.92 -25.52 27.31
C ALA A 76 -16.91 -26.69 27.31
N THR A 77 -18.20 -26.36 27.37
CA THR A 77 -19.26 -27.33 27.05
C THR A 77 -19.20 -27.72 25.57
N HIS A 78 -19.88 -28.79 25.18
CA HIS A 78 -19.96 -29.21 23.78
C HIS A 78 -20.52 -28.10 22.87
N GLY A 79 -21.58 -27.42 23.31
CA GLY A 79 -22.18 -26.31 22.56
C GLY A 79 -21.25 -25.10 22.41
N GLU A 80 -20.50 -24.75 23.47
CA GLU A 80 -19.50 -23.68 23.40
C GLU A 80 -18.34 -24.05 22.49
N SER A 81 -17.89 -25.31 22.54
CA SER A 81 -16.82 -25.81 21.67
C SER A 81 -17.20 -25.71 20.20
N MET A 82 -18.41 -26.13 19.82
CA MET A 82 -18.93 -25.97 18.46
C MET A 82 -18.96 -24.49 18.04
N LYS A 83 -19.45 -23.61 18.91
CA LYS A 83 -19.51 -22.16 18.64
C LYS A 83 -18.11 -21.53 18.48
N ILE A 84 -17.14 -21.99 19.26
CA ILE A 84 -15.74 -21.56 19.16
C ILE A 84 -15.16 -21.96 17.80
N GLU A 85 -15.35 -23.20 17.37
CA GLU A 85 -14.85 -23.68 16.07
C GLU A 85 -15.48 -22.92 14.89
N GLU A 86 -16.79 -22.66 14.96
CA GLU A 86 -17.50 -21.84 13.98
C GLU A 86 -16.90 -20.43 13.89
N LYS A 87 -16.70 -19.77 15.05
CA LYS A 87 -16.16 -18.41 15.12
C LYS A 87 -14.70 -18.33 14.67
N LEU A 88 -13.89 -19.34 14.96
CA LEU A 88 -12.52 -19.44 14.47
C LEU A 88 -12.47 -19.66 12.96
N THR A 89 -13.37 -20.48 12.41
CA THR A 89 -13.48 -20.67 10.97
C THR A 89 -13.85 -19.35 10.27
N GLN A 90 -14.82 -18.61 10.84
CA GLN A 90 -15.17 -17.28 10.37
C GLN A 90 -13.97 -16.32 10.41
N LEU A 91 -13.21 -16.33 11.52
CA LEU A 91 -12.03 -15.48 11.71
C LEU A 91 -10.96 -15.77 10.66
N THR A 92 -10.63 -17.05 10.42
CA THR A 92 -9.65 -17.45 9.41
C THR A 92 -10.08 -17.01 8.02
N SER A 93 -11.35 -17.25 7.65
CA SER A 93 -11.87 -16.85 6.34
C SER A 93 -11.80 -15.34 6.11
N GLN A 94 -12.17 -14.54 7.12
CA GLN A 94 -12.10 -13.09 7.02
C GLN A 94 -10.65 -12.58 6.97
N TRP A 95 -9.76 -13.21 7.74
CA TRP A 95 -8.34 -12.91 7.72
C TRP A 95 -7.70 -13.15 6.35
N GLU A 96 -8.00 -14.28 5.72
CA GLU A 96 -7.55 -14.60 4.36
C GLU A 96 -8.05 -13.57 3.34
N LYS A 97 -9.31 -13.16 3.46
CA LYS A 97 -9.90 -12.12 2.60
C LYS A 97 -9.17 -10.79 2.73
N VAL A 98 -8.96 -10.32 3.97
CA VAL A 98 -8.23 -9.07 4.27
C VAL A 98 -6.81 -9.12 3.70
N ASN A 99 -6.09 -10.23 3.91
CA ASN A 99 -4.74 -10.41 3.35
C ASN A 99 -4.74 -10.37 1.82
N LYS A 100 -5.72 -11.01 1.18
CA LYS A 100 -5.83 -10.99 -0.29
C LYS A 100 -6.02 -9.57 -0.82
N ILE A 101 -6.90 -8.79 -0.19
CA ILE A 101 -7.14 -7.38 -0.56
C ILE A 101 -5.87 -6.56 -0.38
N HIS A 102 -5.19 -6.71 0.76
CA HIS A 102 -3.93 -6.02 1.05
C HIS A 102 -2.86 -6.33 -0.01
N TRP A 103 -2.63 -7.61 -0.33
CA TRP A 103 -1.63 -8.01 -1.32
C TRP A 103 -1.94 -7.51 -2.74
N ASP A 104 -3.22 -7.52 -3.14
CA ASP A 104 -3.63 -6.95 -4.43
C ASP A 104 -3.38 -5.44 -4.50
N GLN A 105 -3.63 -4.71 -3.41
CA GLN A 105 -3.33 -3.28 -3.32
C GLN A 105 -1.84 -2.98 -3.37
N GLN A 106 -1.03 -3.74 -2.62
CA GLN A 106 0.42 -3.62 -2.64
C GLN A 106 0.97 -3.85 -4.06
N ALA A 107 0.53 -4.92 -4.73
CA ALA A 107 0.96 -5.22 -6.10
C ALA A 107 0.58 -4.12 -7.10
N LYS A 108 -0.61 -3.53 -6.96
CA LYS A 108 -1.05 -2.39 -7.78
C LYS A 108 -0.20 -1.14 -7.54
N PHE A 109 0.16 -0.88 -6.28
CA PHE A 109 1.03 0.24 -5.91
C PHE A 109 2.44 0.05 -6.47
N ASP A 110 3.04 -1.13 -6.30
CA ASP A 110 4.39 -1.43 -6.80
C ASP A 110 4.46 -1.29 -8.33
N LYS A 111 3.45 -1.79 -9.05
CA LYS A 111 3.33 -1.60 -10.50
C LYS A 111 3.21 -0.13 -10.90
N SER A 112 2.54 0.67 -10.08
CA SER A 112 2.35 2.11 -10.32
C SER A 112 3.66 2.88 -10.09
N LEU A 113 4.38 2.56 -9.03
CA LEU A 113 5.71 3.09 -8.75
C LEU A 113 6.71 2.76 -9.87
N GLU A 114 6.69 1.52 -10.35
CA GLU A 114 7.56 1.11 -11.45
C GLU A 114 7.31 1.94 -12.71
N LYS A 115 6.04 2.14 -13.08
CA LYS A 115 5.67 3.00 -14.22
C LYS A 115 6.16 4.43 -14.06
N LEU A 116 6.00 5.01 -12.86
CA LEU A 116 6.47 6.36 -12.60
C LEU A 116 8.00 6.46 -12.70
N ARG A 117 8.72 5.47 -12.15
CA ARG A 117 10.19 5.41 -12.25
C ARG A 117 10.64 5.37 -13.71
N ASN A 118 10.00 4.55 -14.54
CA ASN A 118 10.30 4.45 -15.97
C ASN A 118 10.00 5.78 -16.68
N PHE A 119 8.86 6.40 -16.39
CA PHE A 119 8.51 7.71 -16.95
C PHE A 119 9.55 8.80 -16.59
N HIS A 120 10.00 8.85 -15.34
CA HIS A 120 11.06 9.78 -14.93
C HIS A 120 12.39 9.50 -15.64
N HIS A 121 12.74 8.22 -15.84
CA HIS A 121 13.92 7.84 -16.59
C HIS A 121 13.84 8.30 -18.06
N ASP A 122 12.72 8.04 -18.72
CA ASP A 122 12.46 8.44 -20.10
C ASP A 122 12.51 9.96 -20.26
N MET A 123 11.90 10.71 -19.33
CA MET A 123 11.96 12.17 -19.30
C MET A 123 13.40 12.68 -19.13
N LYS A 124 14.21 12.05 -18.28
CA LYS A 124 15.62 12.43 -18.11
C LYS A 124 16.40 12.21 -19.40
N ASN A 125 16.22 11.07 -20.06
CA ASN A 125 16.89 10.76 -21.32
C ASN A 125 16.47 11.74 -22.42
N PHE A 126 15.18 12.07 -22.50
CA PHE A 126 14.65 13.04 -23.45
C PHE A 126 15.25 14.44 -23.24
N ASN A 127 15.34 14.91 -21.99
CA ASN A 127 15.96 16.19 -21.67
C ASN A 127 17.47 16.24 -22.00
N LEU A 128 18.19 15.13 -21.77
CA LEU A 128 19.60 15.03 -22.17
C LEU A 128 19.74 15.14 -23.69
N TRP A 129 18.94 14.37 -24.43
CA TRP A 129 18.92 14.43 -25.89
C TRP A 129 18.60 15.84 -26.41
N LEU A 130 17.58 16.51 -25.83
CA LEU A 130 17.27 17.91 -26.18
C LEU A 130 18.46 18.84 -25.93
N THR A 131 19.13 18.69 -24.79
CA THR A 131 20.30 19.51 -24.44
C THR A 131 21.45 19.31 -25.44
N GLU A 132 21.70 18.07 -25.86
CA GLU A 132 22.73 17.75 -26.87
C GLU A 132 22.42 18.36 -28.23
N ILE A 133 21.14 18.32 -28.64
CA ILE A 133 20.68 18.95 -29.89
C ILE A 133 20.83 20.47 -29.81
N GLU A 134 20.43 21.11 -28.70
CA GLU A 134 20.59 22.54 -28.49
C GLU A 134 22.06 22.98 -28.56
N GLN A 135 22.97 22.21 -27.94
CA GLN A 135 24.42 22.45 -28.00
C GLN A 135 24.97 22.29 -29.42
N THR A 136 24.54 21.25 -30.14
CA THR A 136 24.96 20.99 -31.52
C THR A 136 24.50 22.12 -32.44
N LEU A 137 23.25 22.58 -32.30
CA LEU A 137 22.72 23.72 -33.06
C LEU A 137 23.47 25.02 -32.75
N ALA A 138 23.80 25.27 -31.48
CA ALA A 138 24.59 26.43 -31.08
C ALA A 138 25.99 26.40 -31.73
N LYS A 139 26.64 25.23 -31.76
CA LYS A 139 27.96 25.05 -32.39
C LYS A 139 27.91 25.29 -33.89
N ILE A 140 26.95 24.70 -34.60
CA ILE A 140 26.75 24.91 -36.04
C ILE A 140 26.58 26.40 -36.34
N ARG A 141 25.78 27.12 -35.55
CA ARG A 141 25.55 28.56 -35.74
C ARG A 141 26.80 29.42 -35.56
N VAL A 142 27.74 28.99 -34.72
CA VAL A 142 29.04 29.67 -34.54
C VAL A 142 29.99 29.34 -35.69
N GLU A 143 30.00 28.08 -36.16
CA GLU A 143 30.86 27.60 -37.24
C GLU A 143 30.45 28.09 -38.63
N THR A 144 29.14 28.28 -38.89
CA THR A 144 28.65 28.82 -40.15
C THR A 144 28.90 30.32 -40.33
N GLY A 145 29.49 30.99 -39.33
CA GLY A 145 30.08 32.32 -39.46
C GLY A 145 29.20 33.28 -40.25
N ASP A 146 27.92 33.41 -39.90
CA ASP A 146 27.04 34.36 -40.59
C ASP A 146 27.38 35.79 -40.10
N PRO A 147 27.96 36.66 -40.95
CA PRO A 147 28.37 38.01 -40.58
C PRO A 147 27.18 38.97 -40.32
N ASN A 148 25.93 38.48 -40.30
CA ASN A 148 24.73 39.32 -40.20
C ASN A 148 23.91 39.19 -38.90
N VAL A 149 24.53 38.85 -37.76
CA VAL A 149 23.90 39.01 -36.43
C VAL A 149 24.26 40.36 -35.79
N SER A 150 24.19 41.44 -36.56
CA SER A 150 24.38 42.80 -36.04
C SER A 150 23.09 43.59 -35.79
N LYS A 151 21.89 43.04 -36.03
CA LYS A 151 20.65 43.79 -35.76
C LYS A 151 19.47 42.93 -35.29
N SER A 152 19.48 42.54 -34.02
CA SER A 152 18.24 42.24 -33.28
C SER A 152 18.46 42.24 -31.75
N LYS A 153 19.08 43.31 -31.24
CA LYS A 153 18.96 43.71 -29.82
C LYS A 153 18.16 45.01 -29.69
N GLN A 154 17.00 45.05 -30.32
CA GLN A 154 16.03 46.10 -30.07
C GLN A 154 14.66 45.43 -30.19
N TYR A 155 13.78 45.66 -29.22
CA TYR A 155 12.50 44.96 -28.95
C TYR A 155 12.57 43.75 -28.03
N ILE A 156 13.03 43.94 -26.79
CA ILE A 156 12.17 43.68 -25.62
C ILE A 156 12.50 44.76 -24.58
N GLN A 157 11.89 45.93 -24.76
CA GLN A 157 11.61 46.84 -23.66
C GLN A 157 10.16 47.27 -23.85
N VAL A 158 9.29 46.63 -23.06
CA VAL A 158 8.04 47.08 -22.42
C VAL A 158 7.42 45.83 -21.81
#